data_AF-A0A7X7Y8C4-F1
#
_entry.id   AF-A0A7X7Y8C4-F1
#
_cell.length_a   1.000
_cell.length_b   1.000
_cell.length_c   1.000
_cell.angle_alpha   90.00
_cell.angle_beta   90.00
_cell.angle_gamma   90.00
#
_symmetry.space_group_name_H-M   'P 1'
#
loop_
_entity.id
_entity.type
_entity.pdbx_description
1 polymer ?
#
loop_
_entity_poly.entity_id
_entity_poly.type
_entity_poly.pdbx_seq_one_letter_code
_entity_poly.pdbx_strand_id
1 'polypeptide(L)'
;MKRILSAVVCLILLVVTAGSTGAAQSRRGAGLGAITGGAAGAILGGAIGGDAKGALIGAAVGAAVGALAGAIIGNYLDRQERNAMQTAQVYDYQPSQGAMVRVEDVRVEPEVIVPGRPSKLVMTYAILERNPSRPLPVTERRQIISGQEMLKEIGPKTVDRVPGTYYSEQEVTFPKNLPRGHYAMKGVVEAAGKSSQQEAFFKVARIPTDSGYAYRLERIPNP
;
A
#
# COMPACT_ATOMS: atom_id res chain seq x y z
N MET A 1 -15.48 32.84 18.32
CA MET A 1 -15.44 32.02 17.09
C MET A 1 -14.04 31.98 16.46
N LYS A 2 -13.42 33.11 16.09
CA LYS A 2 -12.08 33.14 15.44
C LYS A 2 -10.94 32.49 16.26
N ARG A 3 -10.96 32.61 17.59
CA ARG A 3 -9.97 31.98 18.51
C ARG A 3 -10.14 30.47 18.67
N ILE A 4 -11.36 29.97 18.55
CA ILE A 4 -11.67 28.53 18.62
C ILE A 4 -11.28 27.87 17.29
N LEU A 5 -11.51 28.56 16.17
CA LEU A 5 -11.10 28.09 14.85
C LEU A 5 -9.57 27.96 14.73
N SER A 6 -8.80 28.95 15.24
CA SER A 6 -7.33 28.87 15.27
C SER A 6 -6.80 27.77 16.19
N ALA A 7 -7.44 27.53 17.35
CA ALA A 7 -7.03 26.46 18.26
C ALA A 7 -7.28 25.06 17.66
N VAL A 8 -8.39 24.88 16.94
CA VAL A 8 -8.71 23.63 16.22
C VAL A 8 -7.73 23.38 15.08
N VAL A 9 -7.35 24.43 14.32
CA VAL A 9 -6.35 24.32 13.24
C VAL A 9 -4.95 23.99 13.79
N CYS A 10 -4.53 24.60 14.90
CA CYS A 10 -3.25 24.28 15.54
C CYS A 10 -3.21 22.86 16.13
N LEU A 11 -4.34 22.35 16.66
CA LEU A 11 -4.42 20.99 17.19
C LEU A 11 -4.37 19.92 16.08
N ILE A 12 -4.94 20.22 14.90
CA ILE A 12 -4.85 19.35 13.71
C ILE A 12 -3.40 19.25 13.20
N LEU A 13 -2.61 20.32 13.30
CA LEU A 13 -1.20 20.34 12.88
C LEU A 13 -0.24 19.58 13.82
N LEU A 14 -0.63 19.35 15.08
CA LEU A 14 0.27 18.83 16.13
C LEU A 14 0.31 17.28 16.21
N VAL A 15 -0.58 16.56 15.53
CA VAL A 15 -0.73 15.09 15.66
C VAL A 15 0.14 14.29 14.67
N VAL A 16 0.90 14.97 13.81
CA VAL A 16 1.73 14.33 12.77
C VAL A 16 3.15 14.04 13.27
N THR A 17 3.33 13.30 14.38
CA THR A 17 4.65 12.77 14.73
C THR A 17 4.56 11.48 15.56
N ALA A 18 4.73 10.32 14.92
CA ALA A 18 5.36 9.14 15.52
C ALA A 18 5.46 8.02 14.47
N GLY A 19 6.67 7.76 13.98
CA GLY A 19 6.96 6.59 13.15
C GLY A 19 6.97 5.30 13.97
N SER A 20 6.31 4.26 13.49
CA SER A 20 6.62 2.85 13.79
C SER A 20 5.71 1.93 12.98
N THR A 21 6.29 0.98 12.23
CA THR A 21 5.75 -0.29 11.66
C THR A 21 4.29 -0.32 11.18
N GLY A 22 4.05 -0.68 9.91
CA GLY A 22 2.76 -0.59 9.19
C GLY A 22 1.47 -1.04 9.92
N ALA A 23 1.53 -2.07 10.78
CA ALA A 23 0.37 -2.49 11.58
C ALA A 23 -0.01 -1.50 12.70
N ALA A 24 0.97 -0.77 13.25
CA ALA A 24 0.73 0.32 14.20
C ALA A 24 0.27 1.59 13.48
N GLN A 25 0.74 1.81 12.25
CA GLN A 25 0.34 2.97 11.43
C GLN A 25 -1.11 2.87 10.94
N SER A 26 -1.55 1.69 10.46
CA SER A 26 -2.95 1.44 10.08
C SER A 26 -3.89 1.57 11.30
N ARG A 27 -3.49 1.03 12.46
CA ARG A 27 -4.23 1.24 13.71
C ARG A 27 -4.28 2.71 14.15
N ARG A 28 -3.19 3.47 13.96
CA ARG A 28 -3.17 4.92 14.20
C ARG A 28 -4.10 5.66 13.24
N GLY A 29 -4.08 5.34 11.94
CA GLY A 29 -4.96 5.95 10.94
C GLY A 29 -6.44 5.65 11.19
N ALA A 30 -6.77 4.40 11.52
CA ALA A 30 -8.11 3.99 11.92
C ALA A 30 -8.55 4.66 13.22
N GLY A 31 -7.68 4.73 14.23
CA GLY A 31 -7.97 5.37 15.52
C GLY A 31 -8.20 6.88 15.39
N LEU A 32 -7.33 7.57 14.65
CA LEU A 32 -7.48 9.01 14.39
C LEU A 32 -8.72 9.30 13.55
N GLY A 33 -8.97 8.49 12.52
CA GLY A 33 -10.19 8.55 11.72
C GLY A 33 -11.46 8.33 12.55
N ALA A 34 -11.44 7.39 13.49
CA ALA A 34 -12.57 7.11 14.39
C ALA A 34 -12.87 8.30 15.30
N ILE A 35 -11.84 8.90 15.91
CA ILE A 35 -12.00 10.02 16.84
C ILE A 35 -12.52 11.25 16.08
N THR A 36 -11.88 11.59 14.96
CA THR A 36 -12.27 12.77 14.16
C THR A 36 -13.64 12.60 13.51
N GLY A 37 -13.90 11.43 12.90
CA GLY A 37 -15.19 11.10 12.32
C GLY A 37 -16.30 11.05 13.37
N GLY A 38 -16.02 10.54 14.57
CA GLY A 38 -16.96 10.49 15.68
C GLY A 38 -17.32 11.89 16.21
N ALA A 39 -16.35 12.76 16.38
CA ALA A 39 -16.60 14.15 16.81
C ALA A 39 -17.42 14.92 15.77
N ALA A 40 -17.07 14.81 14.48
CA ALA A 40 -17.82 15.45 13.39
C ALA A 40 -19.24 14.89 13.27
N GLY A 41 -19.38 13.56 13.36
CA GLY A 41 -20.66 12.87 13.33
C GLY A 41 -21.56 13.24 14.52
N ALA A 42 -20.98 13.45 15.71
CA ALA A 42 -21.74 13.88 16.89
C ALA A 42 -22.36 15.27 16.73
N ILE A 43 -21.59 16.21 16.18
CA ILE A 43 -22.04 17.58 15.93
C ILE A 43 -23.18 17.59 14.90
N LEU A 44 -23.00 16.87 13.78
CA LEU A 44 -24.01 16.81 12.72
C LEU A 44 -25.25 16.03 13.17
N GLY A 45 -25.08 14.89 13.85
CA GLY A 45 -26.18 14.07 14.35
C GLY A 45 -26.99 14.78 15.44
N GLY A 46 -26.34 15.57 16.30
CA GLY A 46 -27.01 16.40 17.29
C GLY A 46 -27.75 17.58 16.66
N ALA A 47 -27.18 18.19 15.62
CA ALA A 47 -27.84 19.27 14.88
C ALA A 47 -29.07 18.78 14.09
N ILE A 48 -29.03 17.56 13.55
CA ILE A 48 -30.12 16.96 12.76
C ILE A 48 -31.19 16.34 13.68
N GLY A 49 -30.77 15.59 14.70
CA GLY A 49 -31.69 14.91 15.63
C GLY A 49 -32.27 15.83 16.72
N GLY A 50 -31.64 16.97 16.97
CA GLY A 50 -32.07 17.94 17.99
C GLY A 50 -31.86 17.49 19.44
N ASP A 51 -31.29 16.30 19.66
CA ASP A 51 -31.16 15.70 20.98
C ASP A 51 -29.83 14.94 21.16
N ALA A 52 -29.56 14.55 22.40
CA ALA A 52 -28.37 13.79 22.76
C ALA A 52 -28.33 12.40 22.09
N LYS A 53 -29.49 11.84 21.75
CA LYS A 53 -29.61 10.55 21.07
C LYS A 53 -29.14 10.66 19.61
N GLY A 54 -29.52 11.73 18.90
CA GLY A 54 -29.05 12.05 17.57
C GLY A 54 -27.54 12.31 17.53
N ALA A 55 -27.01 13.01 18.55
CA ALA A 55 -25.57 13.21 18.70
C ALA A 55 -24.82 11.88 18.91
N LEU A 56 -25.32 10.99 19.78
CA LEU A 56 -24.71 9.67 20.01
C LEU A 56 -24.74 8.78 18.77
N ILE A 57 -25.87 8.74 18.05
CA ILE A 57 -26.01 7.96 16.81
C ILE A 57 -25.07 8.52 15.74
N GLY A 58 -25.04 9.85 15.57
CA GLY A 58 -24.13 10.50 14.64
C GLY A 58 -22.67 10.26 14.99
N ALA A 59 -22.30 10.25 16.28
CA ALA A 59 -20.96 9.94 16.74
C ALA A 59 -20.54 8.50 16.41
N ALA A 60 -21.42 7.53 16.65
CA ALA A 60 -21.13 6.12 16.39
C ALA A 60 -20.95 5.86 14.88
N VAL A 61 -21.84 6.40 14.05
CA VAL A 61 -21.76 6.27 12.59
C VAL A 61 -20.54 7.01 12.05
N GLY A 62 -20.30 8.24 12.50
CA GLY A 62 -19.15 9.04 12.09
C GLY A 62 -17.82 8.39 12.49
N ALA A 63 -17.74 7.79 13.68
CA ALA A 63 -16.56 7.07 14.13
C ALA A 63 -16.30 5.81 13.31
N ALA A 64 -17.35 5.03 13.00
CA ALA A 64 -17.21 3.84 12.16
C ALA A 64 -16.72 4.20 10.74
N VAL A 65 -17.35 5.19 10.10
CA VAL A 65 -16.97 5.63 8.74
C VAL A 65 -15.58 6.26 8.74
N GLY A 66 -15.27 7.10 9.74
CA GLY A 66 -13.96 7.72 9.88
C GLY A 66 -12.85 6.69 10.15
N ALA A 67 -13.12 5.66 10.96
CA ALA A 67 -12.19 4.56 11.20
C ALA A 67 -11.88 3.78 9.92
N LEU A 68 -12.92 3.46 9.14
CA LEU A 68 -12.76 2.77 7.85
C LEU A 68 -11.99 3.62 6.85
N ALA A 69 -12.34 4.90 6.70
CA ALA A 69 -11.64 5.82 5.81
C ALA A 69 -10.17 6.02 6.24
N GLY A 70 -9.93 6.17 7.54
CA GLY A 70 -8.58 6.32 8.12
C GLY A 70 -7.73 5.05 8.00
N ALA A 71 -8.34 3.87 8.08
CA ALA A 71 -7.66 2.59 7.82
C ALA A 71 -7.24 2.47 6.34
N ILE A 72 -8.11 2.88 5.41
CA ILE A 72 -7.85 2.87 3.96
C ILE A 72 -6.73 3.86 3.61
N ILE A 73 -6.82 5.11 4.11
CA ILE A 73 -5.82 6.15 3.86
C ILE A 73 -4.48 5.79 4.53
N GLY A 74 -4.51 5.24 5.75
CA GLY A 74 -3.32 4.78 6.46
C GLY A 74 -2.54 3.69 5.70
N ASN A 75 -3.23 2.85 4.93
CA ASN A 75 -2.60 1.83 4.07
C ASN A 75 -1.91 2.44 2.85
N TYR A 76 -2.38 3.59 2.36
CA TYR A 76 -1.79 4.29 1.21
C TYR A 76 -0.52 5.08 1.58
N LEU A 77 -0.40 5.52 2.84
CA LEU A 77 0.73 6.29 3.35
C LEU A 77 1.97 5.44 3.68
N ASP A 78 1.93 4.11 3.54
CA ASP A 78 3.05 3.19 3.80
C ASP A 78 3.95 2.97 2.56
N ARG A 79 3.97 3.92 1.62
CA ARG A 79 4.96 3.95 0.52
C ARG A 79 6.31 4.34 1.10
N GLN A 80 7.01 3.35 1.66
CA GLN A 80 8.28 3.53 2.34
C GLN A 80 9.43 3.68 1.33
N GLU A 81 9.44 4.79 0.61
CA GLU A 81 10.63 5.20 -0.13
C GLU A 81 11.71 5.67 0.85
N ARG A 82 12.94 5.20 0.64
CA ARG A 82 14.10 5.54 1.47
C ARG A 82 15.19 6.07 0.58
N ASN A 83 15.93 7.06 1.05
CA ASN A 83 17.13 7.50 0.35
C ASN A 83 18.28 6.51 0.53
N ALA A 84 19.36 6.69 -0.24
CA ALA A 84 20.54 5.82 -0.20
C ALA A 84 21.08 5.55 1.21
N MET A 85 21.15 6.57 2.07
CA MET A 85 21.70 6.45 3.43
C MET A 85 20.81 5.59 4.33
N GLN A 86 19.49 5.86 4.31
CA GLN A 86 18.51 5.10 5.07
C GLN A 86 18.45 3.65 4.61
N THR A 87 18.44 3.41 3.30
CA THR A 87 18.48 2.06 2.73
C THR A 87 19.78 1.36 3.12
N ALA A 88 20.94 2.01 3.01
CA ALA A 88 22.21 1.40 3.39
C ALA A 88 22.25 0.97 4.85
N GLN A 89 21.66 1.74 5.76
CA GLN A 89 21.53 1.38 7.17
C GLN A 89 20.63 0.16 7.39
N VAL A 90 19.51 0.04 6.66
CA VAL A 90 18.61 -1.12 6.77
C VAL A 90 19.30 -2.43 6.38
N TYR A 91 20.24 -2.37 5.43
CA TYR A 91 20.94 -3.53 4.88
C TYR A 91 22.37 -3.73 5.42
N ASP A 92 22.81 -2.92 6.40
CA ASP A 92 24.20 -2.87 6.87
C ASP A 92 25.22 -2.83 5.71
N TYR A 93 24.88 -2.06 4.67
CA TYR A 93 25.60 -2.04 3.40
C TYR A 93 26.92 -1.27 3.50
N GLN A 94 27.96 -1.82 2.87
CA GLN A 94 29.25 -1.16 2.70
C GLN A 94 29.59 -0.99 1.20
N PRO A 95 30.06 0.20 0.75
CA PRO A 95 30.43 0.43 -0.65
C PRO A 95 31.49 -0.51 -1.24
N SER A 96 32.23 -1.23 -0.39
CA SER A 96 33.19 -2.28 -0.78
C SER A 96 32.51 -3.55 -1.29
N GLN A 97 31.26 -3.82 -0.91
CA GLN A 97 30.47 -4.98 -1.33
C GLN A 97 30.03 -4.90 -2.81
N GLY A 98 30.11 -3.71 -3.41
CA GLY A 98 29.63 -3.44 -4.77
C GLY A 98 28.11 -3.33 -4.83
N ALA A 99 27.54 -3.33 -6.04
CA ALA A 99 26.10 -3.13 -6.22
C ALA A 99 25.24 -4.17 -5.46
N MET A 100 24.17 -3.69 -4.86
CA MET A 100 23.12 -4.50 -4.23
C MET A 100 21.77 -4.18 -4.89
N VAL A 101 21.01 -5.24 -5.19
CA VAL A 101 19.61 -5.14 -5.62
C VAL A 101 18.81 -6.12 -4.78
N ARG A 102 17.70 -5.67 -4.19
CA ARG A 102 16.82 -6.50 -3.37
C ARG A 102 15.38 -6.12 -3.62
N VAL A 103 14.57 -7.08 -4.09
CA VAL A 103 13.11 -6.94 -4.10
C VAL A 103 12.60 -7.26 -2.71
N GLU A 104 12.00 -6.30 -2.01
CA GLU A 104 11.53 -6.43 -0.62
C GLU A 104 10.17 -7.11 -0.55
N ASP A 105 9.23 -6.65 -1.35
CA ASP A 105 7.85 -7.13 -1.37
C ASP A 105 7.24 -6.96 -2.76
N VAL A 106 6.30 -7.85 -3.06
CA VAL A 106 5.46 -7.80 -4.25
C VAL A 106 4.03 -8.15 -3.85
N ARG A 107 3.06 -7.43 -4.43
CA ARG A 107 1.64 -7.67 -4.12
C ARG A 107 0.72 -7.12 -5.19
N VAL A 108 -0.54 -7.53 -5.12
CA VAL A 108 -1.62 -7.00 -5.93
C VAL A 108 -2.50 -6.10 -5.06
N GLU A 109 -2.83 -4.91 -5.55
CA GLU A 109 -3.74 -3.97 -4.89
C GLU A 109 -4.90 -3.59 -5.81
N PRO A 110 -6.16 -3.58 -5.31
CA PRO A 110 -6.59 -4.10 -4.02
C PRO A 110 -6.61 -5.65 -3.99
N GLU A 111 -6.67 -6.24 -2.79
CA GLU A 111 -6.87 -7.69 -2.62
C GLU A 111 -8.28 -8.16 -3.00
N VAL A 112 -9.25 -7.23 -3.07
CA VAL A 112 -10.60 -7.48 -3.59
C VAL A 112 -10.74 -6.78 -4.94
N ILE A 113 -10.67 -7.57 -6.01
CA ILE A 113 -10.63 -7.09 -7.39
C ILE A 113 -12.01 -7.20 -8.02
N VAL A 114 -12.52 -6.07 -8.48
CA VAL A 114 -13.72 -6.03 -9.34
C VAL A 114 -13.28 -6.35 -10.77
N PRO A 115 -13.80 -7.43 -11.40
CA PRO A 115 -13.39 -7.81 -12.75
C PRO A 115 -13.58 -6.68 -13.76
N GLY A 116 -12.62 -6.50 -14.66
CA GLY A 116 -12.66 -5.43 -15.67
C GLY A 116 -12.36 -4.02 -15.14
N ARG A 117 -12.13 -3.84 -13.84
CA ARG A 117 -11.57 -2.60 -13.28
C ARG A 117 -10.05 -2.65 -13.22
N PRO A 118 -9.36 -1.52 -13.35
CA PRO A 118 -7.93 -1.44 -13.10
C PRO A 118 -7.60 -1.89 -11.67
N SER A 119 -6.53 -2.64 -11.54
CA SER A 119 -5.83 -3.02 -10.31
C SER A 119 -4.36 -2.70 -10.48
N LYS A 120 -3.57 -2.77 -9.42
CA LYS A 120 -2.15 -2.42 -9.42
C LYS A 120 -1.31 -3.62 -9.01
N LEU A 121 -0.22 -3.82 -9.72
CA LEU A 121 0.87 -4.71 -9.35
C LEU A 121 1.96 -3.87 -8.69
N VAL A 122 2.10 -4.05 -7.38
CA VAL A 122 2.97 -3.26 -6.53
C VAL A 122 4.26 -4.04 -6.27
N MET A 123 5.37 -3.32 -6.30
CA MET A 123 6.70 -3.86 -5.98
C MET A 123 7.48 -2.82 -5.18
N THR A 124 8.07 -3.25 -4.07
CA THR A 124 9.02 -2.47 -3.29
C THR A 124 10.40 -3.09 -3.45
N TYR A 125 11.40 -2.29 -3.77
CA TYR A 125 12.76 -2.78 -3.97
C TYR A 125 13.81 -1.76 -3.53
N ALA A 126 14.95 -2.26 -3.09
CA ALA A 126 16.13 -1.49 -2.73
C ALA A 126 17.24 -1.68 -3.76
N ILE A 127 17.90 -0.59 -4.10
CA ILE A 127 19.14 -0.57 -4.88
C ILE A 127 20.21 0.21 -4.11
N LEU A 128 21.40 -0.35 -3.99
CA LEU A 128 22.57 0.33 -3.43
C LEU A 128 23.76 0.16 -4.37
N GLU A 129 24.60 1.18 -4.42
CA GLU A 129 25.81 1.23 -5.23
C GLU A 129 26.84 2.12 -4.52
N ARG A 130 28.12 2.00 -4.91
CA ARG A 130 29.23 2.78 -4.34
C ARG A 130 29.00 4.29 -4.38
N ASN A 131 28.40 4.83 -5.45
CA ASN A 131 28.09 6.25 -5.55
C ASN A 131 26.58 6.48 -5.29
N PRO A 132 26.19 7.02 -4.12
CA PRO A 132 24.80 7.17 -3.71
C PRO A 132 24.02 8.22 -4.50
N SER A 133 24.69 9.05 -5.31
CA SER A 133 24.07 10.12 -6.08
C SER A 133 24.07 9.86 -7.58
N ARG A 134 24.70 8.77 -8.04
CA ARG A 134 24.74 8.43 -9.47
C ARG A 134 23.45 7.70 -9.85
N PRO A 135 22.68 8.18 -10.85
CA PRO A 135 21.58 7.40 -11.39
C PRO A 135 22.08 6.13 -12.07
N LEU A 136 21.36 5.03 -11.89
CA LEU A 136 21.57 3.75 -12.57
C LEU A 136 20.27 3.36 -13.29
N PRO A 137 20.36 2.75 -14.48
CA PRO A 137 19.19 2.16 -15.13
C PRO A 137 18.71 0.96 -14.31
N VAL A 138 17.44 1.00 -13.92
CA VAL A 138 16.76 -0.08 -13.21
C VAL A 138 15.69 -0.67 -14.10
N THR A 139 15.80 -1.95 -14.43
CA THR A 139 14.82 -2.68 -15.22
C THR A 139 13.88 -3.46 -14.31
N GLU A 140 12.59 -3.15 -14.37
CA GLU A 140 11.54 -3.78 -13.59
C GLU A 140 10.69 -4.70 -14.48
N ARG A 141 10.42 -5.92 -14.03
CA ARG A 141 9.47 -6.86 -14.64
C ARG A 141 8.52 -7.42 -13.60
N ARG A 142 7.24 -7.59 -13.98
CA ARG A 142 6.20 -8.20 -13.14
C ARG A 142 5.52 -9.30 -13.92
N GLN A 143 5.31 -10.46 -13.29
CA GLN A 143 4.71 -11.62 -13.94
C GLN A 143 3.57 -12.16 -13.07
N ILE A 144 2.49 -12.57 -13.71
CA ILE A 144 1.39 -13.33 -13.09
C ILE A 144 1.48 -14.77 -13.59
N ILE A 145 1.56 -15.69 -12.64
CA ILE A 145 1.82 -17.11 -12.88
C ILE A 145 0.66 -17.91 -12.26
N SER A 146 0.25 -18.99 -12.93
CA SER A 146 -0.72 -19.97 -12.43
C SER A 146 -0.12 -21.37 -12.58
N GLY A 147 0.17 -22.04 -11.47
CA GLY A 147 0.96 -23.27 -11.50
C GLY A 147 2.35 -23.02 -12.10
N GLN A 148 2.65 -23.64 -13.24
CA GLN A 148 3.92 -23.44 -13.97
C GLN A 148 3.77 -22.52 -15.19
N GLU A 149 2.56 -22.05 -15.49
CA GLU A 149 2.27 -21.24 -16.68
C GLU A 149 2.35 -19.75 -16.36
N MET A 150 3.17 -19.02 -17.13
CA MET A 150 3.18 -17.56 -17.10
C MET A 150 1.98 -17.02 -17.88
N LEU A 151 0.99 -16.50 -17.17
CA LEU A 151 -0.24 -15.98 -17.77
C LEU A 151 -0.05 -14.58 -18.34
N LYS A 152 0.76 -13.76 -17.68
CA LYS A 152 1.01 -12.39 -18.11
C LYS A 152 2.36 -11.90 -17.65
N GLU A 153 3.09 -11.26 -18.56
CA GLU A 153 4.24 -10.41 -18.23
C GLU A 153 3.85 -8.94 -18.42
N ILE A 154 4.31 -8.10 -17.51
CA ILE A 154 4.12 -6.65 -17.50
C ILE A 154 5.49 -6.00 -17.33
N GLY A 155 5.92 -5.26 -18.35
CA GLY A 155 7.30 -4.75 -18.51
C GLY A 155 7.99 -5.41 -19.72
N PRO A 156 9.33 -5.31 -19.83
CA PRO A 156 10.22 -4.58 -18.93
C PRO A 156 10.00 -3.07 -18.98
N LYS A 157 10.15 -2.40 -17.84
CA LYS A 157 10.22 -0.94 -17.75
C LYS A 157 11.56 -0.56 -17.17
N THR A 158 12.35 0.21 -17.92
CA THR A 158 13.63 0.74 -17.44
C THR A 158 13.46 2.18 -16.99
N VAL A 159 13.90 2.47 -15.77
CA VAL A 159 13.83 3.80 -15.15
C VAL A 159 15.17 4.11 -14.50
N ASP A 160 15.68 5.31 -14.69
CA ASP A 160 16.87 5.77 -13.98
C ASP A 160 16.53 6.09 -12.53
N ARG A 161 17.25 5.46 -11.60
CA ARG A 161 17.07 5.63 -10.16
C ARG A 161 18.43 5.88 -9.51
N VAL A 162 18.48 6.76 -8.51
CA VAL A 162 19.63 6.82 -7.61
C VAL A 162 19.53 5.69 -6.57
N PRO A 163 20.61 5.31 -5.90
CA PRO A 163 20.52 4.38 -4.76
C PRO A 163 19.47 4.78 -3.72
N GLY A 164 18.69 3.80 -3.25
CA GLY A 164 17.55 3.98 -2.35
C GLY A 164 16.55 2.82 -2.41
N THR A 165 15.47 2.95 -1.65
CA THR A 165 14.31 2.04 -1.70
C THR A 165 13.16 2.74 -2.40
N TYR A 166 12.53 2.03 -3.34
CA TYR A 166 11.47 2.55 -4.19
C TYR A 166 10.20 1.75 -4.07
N TYR A 167 9.08 2.44 -4.22
CA TYR A 167 7.76 1.86 -4.38
C TYR A 167 7.31 2.07 -5.83
N SER A 168 7.06 0.98 -6.55
CA SER A 168 6.68 1.03 -7.97
C SER A 168 5.35 0.30 -8.20
N GLU A 169 4.45 0.93 -8.95
CA GLU A 169 3.15 0.40 -9.31
C GLU A 169 3.02 0.28 -10.82
N GLN A 170 2.32 -0.76 -11.26
CA GLN A 170 1.92 -0.90 -12.65
C GLN A 170 0.46 -1.35 -12.72
N GLU A 171 -0.35 -0.63 -13.49
CA GLU A 171 -1.75 -0.98 -13.66
C GLU A 171 -1.92 -2.26 -14.50
N VAL A 172 -2.90 -3.07 -14.11
CA VAL A 172 -3.33 -4.29 -14.79
C VAL A 172 -4.84 -4.45 -14.64
N THR A 173 -5.50 -5.03 -15.63
CA THR A 173 -6.94 -5.35 -15.55
C THR A 173 -7.12 -6.85 -15.52
N PHE A 174 -7.80 -7.36 -14.49
CA PHE A 174 -8.09 -8.78 -14.38
C PHE A 174 -9.33 -9.16 -15.20
N PRO A 175 -9.30 -10.31 -15.91
CA PRO A 175 -10.39 -10.71 -16.79
C PRO A 175 -11.63 -11.18 -16.01
N LYS A 176 -12.80 -11.16 -16.67
CA LYS A 176 -14.08 -11.63 -16.12
C LYS A 176 -14.17 -13.15 -15.92
N ASN A 177 -13.21 -13.91 -16.44
CA ASN A 177 -13.18 -15.36 -16.37
C ASN A 177 -11.87 -15.87 -15.74
N LEU A 178 -11.32 -15.13 -14.77
CA LEU A 178 -10.14 -15.56 -14.03
C LEU A 178 -10.48 -16.86 -13.29
N PRO A 179 -9.78 -17.98 -13.58
CA PRO A 179 -10.03 -19.24 -12.89
C PRO A 179 -9.83 -19.12 -11.38
N ARG A 180 -10.55 -19.94 -10.61
CA ARG A 180 -10.24 -20.12 -9.19
C ARG A 180 -9.00 -20.99 -9.10
N GLY A 181 -8.07 -20.65 -8.23
CA GLY A 181 -6.82 -21.41 -8.12
C GLY A 181 -5.72 -20.68 -7.34
N HIS A 182 -4.53 -21.25 -7.42
CA HIS A 182 -3.32 -20.70 -6.81
C HIS A 182 -2.53 -19.94 -7.87
N TYR A 183 -2.11 -18.74 -7.53
CA TYR A 183 -1.40 -17.83 -8.40
C TYR A 183 -0.18 -17.28 -7.67
N ALA A 184 0.80 -16.84 -8.45
CA ALA A 184 1.92 -16.06 -7.95
C ALA A 184 2.03 -14.75 -8.74
N MET A 185 2.34 -13.67 -8.02
CA MET A 185 2.88 -12.45 -8.61
C MET A 185 4.38 -12.49 -8.35
N LYS A 186 5.16 -12.49 -9.43
CA LYS A 186 6.63 -12.40 -9.38
C LYS A 186 7.07 -11.01 -9.79
N GLY A 187 7.87 -10.36 -8.95
CA GLY A 187 8.59 -9.14 -9.30
C GLY A 187 10.06 -9.43 -9.49
N VAL A 188 10.65 -8.87 -10.55
CA VAL A 188 12.08 -8.97 -10.86
C VAL A 188 12.62 -7.57 -11.06
N VAL A 189 13.76 -7.28 -10.43
CA VAL A 189 14.49 -6.03 -10.57
C VAL A 189 15.92 -6.33 -10.94
N GLU A 190 16.41 -5.65 -11.97
CA GLU A 190 17.78 -5.73 -12.46
C GLU A 190 18.40 -4.34 -12.49
N ALA A 191 19.57 -4.20 -11.89
CA ALA A 191 20.36 -2.96 -11.91
C ALA A 191 21.84 -3.28 -11.68
N ALA A 192 22.74 -2.51 -12.31
CA ALA A 192 24.19 -2.62 -12.12
C ALA A 192 24.75 -4.06 -12.25
N GLY A 193 24.20 -4.85 -13.18
CA GLY A 193 24.61 -6.25 -13.41
C GLY A 193 24.16 -7.25 -12.33
N LYS A 194 23.32 -6.82 -11.37
CA LYS A 194 22.69 -7.66 -10.36
C LYS A 194 21.21 -7.83 -10.67
N SER A 195 20.64 -8.94 -10.18
CA SER A 195 19.22 -9.24 -10.29
C SER A 195 18.70 -9.74 -8.93
N SER A 196 17.49 -9.34 -8.59
CA SER A 196 16.74 -9.89 -7.46
C SER A 196 15.31 -10.15 -7.90
N GLN A 197 14.70 -11.18 -7.33
CA GLN A 197 13.30 -11.51 -7.55
C GLN A 197 12.61 -11.83 -6.23
N GLN A 198 11.30 -11.61 -6.18
CA GLN A 198 10.43 -12.03 -5.07
C GLN A 198 9.10 -12.48 -5.64
N GLU A 199 8.46 -13.43 -4.96
CA GLU A 199 7.15 -13.94 -5.32
C GLU A 199 6.18 -13.77 -4.15
N ALA A 200 4.94 -13.40 -4.46
CA ALA A 200 3.83 -13.46 -3.54
C ALA A 200 2.76 -14.39 -4.10
N PHE A 201 2.40 -15.37 -3.28
CA PHE A 201 1.43 -16.39 -3.62
C PHE A 201 0.06 -15.98 -3.08
N PHE A 202 -0.97 -16.22 -3.88
CA PHE A 202 -2.33 -15.96 -3.49
C PHE A 202 -3.30 -16.98 -4.08
N LYS A 203 -4.35 -17.25 -3.31
CA LYS A 203 -5.49 -18.02 -3.77
C LYS A 203 -6.57 -17.07 -4.27
N VAL A 204 -7.09 -17.32 -5.47
CA VAL A 204 -8.20 -16.58 -6.04
C VAL A 204 -9.51 -17.26 -5.68
N ALA A 205 -10.33 -16.57 -4.89
CA ALA A 205 -11.71 -16.94 -4.59
C ALA A 205 -12.68 -15.96 -5.25
N ARG A 206 -13.85 -16.45 -5.67
CA ARG A 206 -14.94 -15.59 -6.18
C ARG A 206 -15.94 -15.37 -5.06
N ILE A 207 -16.18 -14.11 -4.72
CA ILE A 207 -17.11 -13.68 -3.68
C ILE A 207 -18.29 -12.91 -4.28
N PRO A 208 -19.52 -13.06 -3.76
CA PRO A 208 -20.66 -12.27 -4.21
C PRO A 208 -20.51 -10.79 -3.80
N THR A 209 -21.06 -9.89 -4.61
CA THR A 209 -21.19 -8.46 -4.32
C THR A 209 -22.59 -7.98 -4.75
N ASP A 210 -23.03 -6.82 -4.27
CA ASP A 210 -24.35 -6.26 -4.60
C ASP A 210 -24.57 -6.08 -6.12
N SER A 211 -23.47 -5.87 -6.85
CA SER A 211 -23.44 -5.68 -8.31
C SER A 211 -22.97 -6.90 -9.10
N GLY A 212 -22.80 -8.06 -8.46
CA GLY A 212 -22.37 -9.30 -9.10
C GLY A 212 -21.36 -10.09 -8.27
N TYR A 213 -20.08 -10.01 -8.66
CA TYR A 213 -19.01 -10.69 -7.94
C TYR A 213 -17.68 -9.94 -8.02
N ALA A 214 -16.80 -10.23 -7.06
CA ALA A 214 -15.41 -9.83 -7.06
C ALA A 214 -14.50 -11.05 -6.88
N TYR A 215 -13.22 -10.88 -7.20
CA TYR A 215 -12.18 -11.82 -6.80
C TYR A 215 -11.59 -11.36 -5.48
N ARG A 216 -11.50 -12.27 -4.51
CA ARG A 216 -10.67 -12.09 -3.31
C ARG A 216 -9.36 -12.84 -3.53
N LEU A 217 -8.26 -12.12 -3.40
CA LEU A 217 -6.91 -12.65 -3.45
C LEU A 217 -6.46 -12.86 -2.00
N GLU A 218 -6.48 -14.10 -1.55
CA GLU A 218 -6.06 -14.46 -0.19
C GLU A 218 -4.57 -14.82 -0.23
N ARG A 219 -3.72 -14.03 0.45
CA ARG A 219 -2.29 -14.34 0.53
C ARG A 219 -2.08 -15.69 1.20
N ILE A 220 -1.22 -16.52 0.62
CA ILE A 220 -0.86 -17.83 1.15
C ILE A 220 0.65 -17.90 1.39
N PRO A 221 1.12 -18.78 2.29
CA PRO A 221 2.54 -19.05 2.48
C PRO A 221 3.20 -19.50 1.18
N ASN A 222 4.53 -19.33 1.10
CA ASN A 222 5.33 -19.90 0.03
C ASN A 222 5.17 -21.44 0.07
N PRO A 223 4.78 -22.09 -1.04
CA PRO A 223 4.66 -23.54 -1.11
C PRO A 223 5.97 -24.29 -0.83
#